data_AF-A0A949SUX4-F1
#
_entry.id   AF-A0A949SUX4-F1
#
_cell.length_a   1.000
_cell.length_b   1.000
_cell.length_c   1.000
_cell.angle_alpha   90.00
_cell.angle_beta   90.00
_cell.angle_gamma   90.00
#
_symmetry.space_group_name_H-M   'P 1'
#
loop_
_entity.id
_entity.type
_entity.pdbx_description
1 polymer ?
#
loop_
_entity_poly.entity_id
_entity_poly.type
_entity_poly.pdbx_seq_one_letter_code
_entity_poly.pdbx_strand_id
1 'polypeptide(L)'
;MQNKLHWAIHGKTAAEVIVSRADATKDSMGLTTWKDAPSGKIQKFDVVVAKNYLTENELAQLQRLVSAYLDVAEDMAMRQIPMTMQDWETRLNRFIAATDREILQDAGKVSAEIAEAHALSEFEKYRIVQDRLFESDFDRMLKQLPSEGDAS
;
A
#
# COMPACT_ATOMS: atom_id res chain seq x y z
N MET A 1 15.74 3.72 3.80
CA MET A 1 14.87 4.43 4.78
C MET A 1 13.44 3.87 4.84
N GLN A 2 12.68 3.79 3.74
CA GLN A 2 11.27 3.37 3.76
C GLN A 2 11.01 2.00 4.45
N ASN A 3 11.81 0.97 4.17
CA ASN A 3 11.66 -0.35 4.83
C ASN A 3 11.83 -0.29 6.35
N LYS A 4 12.61 0.66 6.89
CA LYS A 4 12.76 0.84 8.34
C LYS A 4 11.48 1.37 8.98
N LEU A 5 10.76 2.24 8.26
CA LEU A 5 9.47 2.76 8.70
C LEU A 5 8.38 1.67 8.67
N HIS A 6 8.33 0.89 7.59
CA HIS A 6 7.44 -0.29 7.52
C HIS A 6 7.73 -1.27 8.67
N TRP A 7 9.00 -1.59 8.90
CA TRP A 7 9.41 -2.49 9.98
C TRP A 7 8.98 -1.98 11.36
N ALA A 8 9.20 -0.69 11.63
CA ALA A 8 8.84 -0.06 12.89
C ALA A 8 7.33 -0.08 13.20
N ILE A 9 6.47 -0.29 12.19
CA ILE A 9 5.01 -0.31 12.35
C ILE A 9 4.48 -1.73 12.53
N HIS A 10 4.97 -2.68 11.73
CA HIS A 10 4.34 -3.99 11.59
C HIS A 10 5.36 -5.15 11.42
N GLY A 11 6.64 -4.92 11.72
CA GLY A 11 7.68 -5.96 11.77
C GLY A 11 7.97 -6.65 10.43
N LYS A 12 7.67 -5.97 9.32
CA LYS A 12 7.86 -6.49 7.96
C LYS A 12 8.37 -5.38 7.05
N THR A 13 9.19 -5.73 6.07
CA THR A 13 9.51 -4.85 4.94
C THR A 13 8.29 -4.67 4.02
N ALA A 14 8.33 -3.67 3.13
CA ALA A 14 7.25 -3.47 2.15
C ALA A 14 7.02 -4.73 1.27
N ALA A 15 8.10 -5.38 0.85
CA ALA A 15 8.05 -6.60 0.04
C ALA A 15 7.41 -7.76 0.81
N GLU A 16 7.76 -7.95 2.09
CA GLU A 16 7.17 -8.98 2.95
C GLU A 16 5.69 -8.72 3.25
N VAL A 17 5.27 -7.45 3.37
CA VAL A 17 3.84 -7.09 3.48
C VAL A 17 3.09 -7.57 2.25
N ILE A 18 3.58 -7.25 1.05
CA ILE A 18 2.94 -7.63 -0.20
C ILE A 18 2.82 -9.16 -0.29
N VAL A 19 3.93 -9.90 -0.12
CA VAL A 19 3.91 -11.36 -0.21
C VAL A 19 2.98 -11.99 0.82
N SER A 20 2.94 -11.45 2.04
CA SER A 20 2.11 -12.04 3.11
C SER A 20 0.64 -11.66 3.04
N ARG A 21 0.25 -10.59 2.33
CA ARG A 21 -1.12 -10.07 2.32
C ARG A 21 -1.83 -10.18 0.98
N ALA A 22 -1.11 -10.09 -0.14
CA ALA A 22 -1.68 -10.25 -1.47
C ALA A 22 -2.15 -11.69 -1.68
N ASP A 23 -3.46 -11.88 -1.79
CA ASP A 23 -4.10 -13.19 -1.86
C ASP A 23 -5.43 -13.08 -2.62
N ALA A 24 -5.50 -13.71 -3.80
CA ALA A 24 -6.66 -13.68 -4.69
C ALA A 24 -7.92 -14.32 -4.11
N THR A 25 -7.80 -15.12 -3.03
CA THR A 25 -8.93 -15.76 -2.38
C THR A 25 -9.64 -14.85 -1.37
N LYS A 26 -9.01 -13.74 -0.98
CA LYS A 26 -9.57 -12.76 -0.06
C LYS A 26 -10.38 -11.70 -0.79
N ASP A 27 -11.31 -11.10 -0.07
CA ASP A 27 -12.01 -9.90 -0.51
C ASP A 27 -11.00 -8.81 -0.89
N SER A 28 -11.20 -8.20 -2.05
CA SER A 28 -10.30 -7.16 -2.58
C SER A 28 -8.83 -7.59 -2.62
N MET A 29 -8.53 -8.88 -2.76
CA MET A 29 -7.19 -9.47 -2.67
C MET A 29 -6.43 -9.21 -1.36
N GLY A 30 -7.14 -8.82 -0.29
CA GLY A 30 -6.53 -8.35 0.95
C GLY A 30 -6.10 -6.88 0.94
N LEU A 31 -6.40 -6.11 -0.11
CA LEU A 31 -6.22 -4.66 -0.09
C LEU A 31 -7.25 -4.02 0.85
N THR A 32 -6.79 -3.05 1.62
CA THR A 32 -7.61 -2.20 2.49
C THR A 32 -7.94 -0.87 1.81
N THR A 33 -7.10 -0.43 0.88
CA THR A 33 -7.28 0.80 0.09
C THR A 33 -6.63 0.65 -1.28
N TRP A 34 -7.18 1.31 -2.30
CA TRP A 34 -6.65 1.39 -3.66
C TRP A 34 -7.19 2.66 -4.32
N LYS A 35 -6.71 3.01 -5.51
CA LYS A 35 -7.04 4.29 -6.16
C LYS A 35 -8.53 4.59 -6.25
N ASP A 36 -9.32 3.59 -6.61
CA ASP A 36 -10.77 3.73 -6.83
C ASP A 36 -11.60 3.10 -5.69
N ALA A 37 -10.99 2.89 -4.51
CA ALA A 37 -11.68 2.31 -3.36
C ALA A 37 -12.85 3.19 -2.86
N PRO A 38 -13.92 2.60 -2.26
CA PRO A 38 -14.16 1.17 -2.10
C PRO A 38 -14.93 0.51 -3.27
N SER A 39 -15.41 1.31 -4.24
CA SER A 39 -16.40 0.86 -5.24
C SER A 39 -15.84 0.62 -6.64
N GLY A 40 -14.60 1.01 -6.92
CA GLY A 40 -13.95 0.82 -8.21
C GLY A 40 -13.07 -0.43 -8.28
N LYS A 41 -12.69 -0.80 -9.50
CA LYS A 41 -11.86 -1.97 -9.76
C LYS A 41 -10.44 -1.79 -9.21
N ILE A 42 -9.90 -2.85 -8.62
CA ILE A 42 -8.47 -2.95 -8.32
C ILE A 42 -7.71 -3.00 -9.64
N GLN A 43 -6.65 -2.19 -9.73
CA GLN A 43 -5.76 -2.15 -10.89
C GLN A 43 -4.44 -2.83 -10.60
N LYS A 44 -3.74 -3.22 -11.68
CA LYS A 44 -2.42 -3.88 -11.59
C LYS A 44 -1.39 -3.06 -10.80
N PHE A 45 -1.44 -1.73 -10.88
CA PHE A 45 -0.54 -0.86 -10.13
C PHE A 45 -0.93 -0.74 -8.65
N ASP A 46 -2.17 -1.05 -8.25
CA ASP A 46 -2.58 -0.99 -6.85
C ASP A 46 -2.02 -2.17 -6.05
N VAL A 47 -1.89 -3.34 -6.67
CA VAL A 47 -1.49 -4.58 -5.98
C VAL A 47 0.00 -4.64 -5.62
N VAL A 48 0.84 -3.82 -6.26
CA VAL A 48 2.28 -3.77 -6.00
C VAL A 48 2.65 -2.75 -4.91
N VAL A 49 1.68 -2.03 -4.36
CA VAL A 49 1.93 -0.98 -3.37
C VAL A 49 1.65 -1.52 -1.97
N ALA A 50 2.69 -1.74 -1.17
CA ALA A 50 2.55 -2.29 0.19
C ALA A 50 1.57 -1.50 1.09
N LYS A 51 1.51 -0.17 0.94
CA LYS A 51 0.60 0.71 1.71
C LYS A 51 -0.88 0.33 1.55
N ASN A 52 -1.24 -0.21 0.39
CA ASN A 52 -2.61 -0.58 0.05
C ASN A 52 -3.10 -1.83 0.79
N TYR A 53 -2.19 -2.55 1.46
CA TYR A 53 -2.49 -3.71 2.30
C TYR A 53 -2.43 -3.39 3.80
N LEU A 54 -2.17 -2.14 4.18
CA LEU A 54 -2.06 -1.74 5.59
C LEU A 54 -3.44 -1.49 6.19
N THR A 55 -3.67 -1.98 7.40
CA THR A 55 -4.86 -1.62 8.16
C THR A 55 -4.91 -0.11 8.42
N GLU A 56 -6.09 0.43 8.69
CA GLU A 56 -6.25 1.86 9.01
C GLU A 56 -5.34 2.30 10.18
N ASN A 57 -5.21 1.45 11.21
CA ASN A 57 -4.33 1.71 12.34
C ASN A 57 -2.84 1.73 11.93
N GLU A 58 -2.39 0.74 11.14
CA GLU A 58 -1.01 0.72 10.64
C GLU A 58 -0.71 1.93 9.75
N LEU A 59 -1.64 2.30 8.86
CA LEU A 59 -1.49 3.45 7.98
C LEU A 59 -1.44 4.76 8.77
N ALA A 60 -2.32 4.93 9.77
CA ALA A 60 -2.33 6.09 10.65
C ALA A 60 -1.03 6.21 11.46
N GLN A 61 -0.53 5.10 12.00
CA GLN A 61 0.75 5.09 12.71
C GLN A 61 1.93 5.39 11.77
N LEU A 62 1.91 4.85 10.55
CA LEU A 62 2.95 5.10 9.55
C LEU A 62 2.97 6.58 9.18
N GLN A 63 1.79 7.17 8.93
CA GLN A 63 1.65 8.58 8.62
C GLN A 63 2.17 9.47 9.76
N ARG A 64 1.78 9.19 11.02
CA ARG A 64 2.28 9.93 12.18
C ARG A 64 3.79 9.87 12.32
N LEU A 65 4.38 8.68 12.14
CA LEU A 65 5.83 8.49 12.23
C LEU A 65 6.57 9.23 11.11
N VAL A 66 6.06 9.15 9.88
CA VAL A 66 6.62 9.86 8.72
C VAL A 66 6.53 11.36 8.91
N SER A 67 5.37 11.89 9.29
CA SER A 67 5.18 13.33 9.53
C SER A 67 6.13 13.84 10.61
N ALA A 68 6.20 13.19 11.77
CA ALA A 68 7.10 13.59 12.84
C ALA A 68 8.58 13.57 12.41
N TYR A 69 8.97 12.62 11.55
CA TYR A 69 10.32 12.58 11.00
C TYR A 69 10.58 13.69 9.96
N LEU A 70 9.58 14.05 9.15
CA LEU A 70 9.66 15.18 8.22
C LEU A 70 9.78 16.51 8.96
N ASP A 71 9.09 16.69 10.08
CA ASP A 71 9.20 17.90 10.91
C ASP A 71 10.63 18.08 11.44
N VAL A 72 11.29 16.99 11.85
CA VAL A 72 12.71 17.01 12.22
C VAL A 72 13.59 17.36 11.03
N ALA A 73 13.25 16.85 9.84
CA ALA A 73 14.02 17.16 8.64
C ALA A 73 13.89 18.63 8.22
N GLU A 74 12.69 19.20 8.36
CA GLU A 74 12.39 20.59 8.10
C GLU A 74 13.15 21.53 9.07
N ASP A 75 13.16 21.26 10.38
CA ASP A 75 13.95 22.04 11.35
C ASP A 75 15.44 22.11 10.97
N MET A 76 16.01 20.98 10.58
CA MET A 76 17.41 20.89 10.19
C MET A 76 17.69 21.69 8.91
N ALA A 77 16.77 21.65 7.94
CA ALA A 77 16.84 22.45 6.73
C ALA A 77 16.75 23.95 7.03
N MET A 78 15.81 24.37 7.91
CA MET A 78 15.65 25.76 8.35
C MET A 78 16.90 26.28 9.04
N ARG A 79 17.59 25.42 9.81
CA ARG A 79 18.85 25.74 10.51
C ARG A 79 20.09 25.64 9.62
N GLN A 80 19.90 25.35 8.33
CA GLN A 80 20.98 25.21 7.34
C GLN A 80 22.05 24.20 7.76
N ILE A 81 21.64 23.11 8.44
CA ILE A 81 22.57 22.06 8.85
C ILE A 81 22.69 21.07 7.68
N PRO A 82 23.81 21.06 6.95
CA PRO A 82 23.98 20.13 5.84
C PRO A 82 24.02 18.70 6.39
N MET A 83 23.33 17.79 5.70
CA MET A 83 23.24 16.38 6.08
C MET A 83 23.37 15.48 4.86
N THR A 84 24.15 14.41 5.01
CA THR A 84 24.23 13.33 4.02
C THR A 84 23.07 12.35 4.21
N MET A 85 22.81 11.52 3.20
CA MET A 85 21.82 10.44 3.31
C MET A 85 22.16 9.44 4.43
N GLN A 86 23.44 9.24 4.73
CA GLN A 86 23.88 8.39 5.83
C GLN A 86 23.59 9.02 7.21
N ASP A 87 23.73 10.34 7.32
CA ASP A 87 23.35 11.06 8.54
C ASP A 87 21.83 10.96 8.78
N TRP A 88 21.04 11.10 7.72
CA TRP A 88 19.59 10.89 7.78
C TRP A 88 19.23 9.49 8.24
N GLU A 89 19.83 8.45 7.66
CA GLU A 89 19.58 7.08 8.07
C GLU A 89 19.95 6.84 9.55
N THR A 90 21.09 7.37 9.99
CA THR A 90 21.54 7.26 11.38
C THR A 90 20.55 7.93 12.34
N ARG A 91 20.04 9.11 11.98
CA ARG A 91 19.04 9.81 12.78
C ARG A 91 17.69 9.10 12.79
N LEU A 92 17.25 8.57 11.64
CA LEU A 92 16.03 7.78 11.55
C LEU A 92 16.09 6.57 12.49
N ASN A 93 17.22 5.86 12.54
CA ASN A 93 17.39 4.74 13.47
C ASN A 93 17.24 5.20 14.92
N ARG A 94 17.85 6.33 15.31
CA ARG A 94 17.72 6.86 16.68
C ARG A 94 16.30 7.31 16.99
N PHE A 95 15.63 7.92 16.02
CA PHE A 95 14.24 8.36 16.15
C PHE A 95 13.31 7.17 16.38
N ILE A 96 13.46 6.10 15.58
CA ILE A 96 12.69 4.85 15.76
C ILE A 96 12.98 4.24 17.13
N ALA A 97 14.26 4.15 17.55
CA ALA A 97 14.64 3.64 18.87
C ALA A 97 13.97 4.42 20.01
N ALA A 98 13.95 5.75 19.91
CA ALA A 98 13.37 6.63 20.93
C ALA A 98 11.84 6.50 21.05
N THR A 99 11.19 5.86 20.08
CA THR A 99 9.74 5.55 20.11
C THR A 99 9.44 4.12 20.56
N ASP A 100 10.42 3.43 21.14
CA ASP A 100 10.35 2.03 21.60
C ASP A 100 9.94 1.04 20.49
N ARG A 101 10.39 1.33 19.25
CA ARG A 101 10.11 0.50 18.07
C ARG A 101 11.35 -0.24 17.60
N GLU A 102 11.13 -1.43 17.06
CA GLU A 102 12.20 -2.22 16.46
C GLU A 102 12.74 -1.58 15.19
N ILE A 103 14.05 -1.67 15.01
CA ILE A 103 14.75 -1.17 13.83
C ILE A 103 15.15 -2.35 12.97
N LEU A 104 14.80 -2.29 11.69
CA LEU A 104 15.29 -3.23 10.69
C LEU A 104 16.83 -3.20 10.62
N GLN A 105 17.45 -4.33 10.97
CA GLN A 105 18.91 -4.54 11.00
C GLN A 105 19.47 -5.13 9.70
N ASP A 106 18.63 -5.76 8.88
CA ASP A 106 19.02 -6.43 7.64
C ASP A 106 18.17 -5.95 6.44
N ALA A 107 18.29 -6.61 5.28
CA ALA A 107 17.54 -6.24 4.08
C ALA A 107 16.11 -6.79 4.03
N GLY A 108 15.68 -7.58 5.03
CA GLY A 108 14.50 -8.44 4.96
C GLY A 108 14.78 -9.75 4.21
N LYS A 109 13.78 -10.62 4.15
CA LYS A 109 13.90 -11.97 3.55
C LYS A 109 13.39 -12.06 2.12
N VAL A 110 12.67 -11.05 1.65
CA VAL A 110 11.95 -11.06 0.37
C VAL A 110 12.41 -9.88 -0.49
N SER A 111 12.77 -10.14 -1.74
CA SER A 111 13.14 -9.09 -2.69
C SER A 111 11.91 -8.38 -3.26
N ALA A 112 12.11 -7.15 -3.75
CA ALA A 112 11.03 -6.38 -4.36
C ALA A 112 10.46 -7.07 -5.60
N GLU A 113 11.31 -7.69 -6.41
CA GLU A 113 10.93 -8.40 -7.63
C GLU A 113 10.09 -9.64 -7.33
N ILE A 114 10.43 -10.39 -6.28
CA ILE A 114 9.64 -11.55 -5.84
C ILE A 114 8.27 -11.09 -5.35
N ALA A 115 8.21 -10.01 -4.58
CA ALA A 115 6.96 -9.46 -4.09
C ALA A 115 6.06 -8.94 -5.20
N GLU A 116 6.63 -8.24 -6.17
CA GLU A 116 5.92 -7.77 -7.35
C GLU A 116 5.38 -8.95 -8.16
N ALA A 117 6.21 -9.93 -8.49
CA ALA A 117 5.78 -11.12 -9.24
C ALA A 117 4.63 -11.87 -8.53
N HIS A 118 4.71 -12.02 -7.20
CA HIS A 118 3.66 -12.61 -6.39
C HIS A 118 2.35 -11.83 -6.49
N ALA A 119 2.38 -10.52 -6.23
CA ALA A 119 1.19 -9.67 -6.28
C ALA A 119 0.52 -9.66 -7.66
N LEU A 120 1.32 -9.62 -8.73
CA LEU A 120 0.81 -9.65 -10.10
C LEU A 120 0.18 -11.00 -10.42
N SER A 121 0.77 -12.11 -9.97
CA SER A 121 0.20 -13.44 -10.16
C SER A 121 -1.14 -13.60 -9.43
N GLU A 122 -1.24 -13.13 -8.20
CA GLU A 122 -2.51 -13.11 -7.45
C GLU A 122 -3.55 -12.21 -8.14
N PHE A 123 -3.11 -11.08 -8.69
CA PHE A 123 -4.01 -10.17 -9.41
C PHE A 123 -4.61 -10.79 -10.67
N GLU A 124 -3.83 -11.57 -11.41
CA GLU A 124 -4.33 -12.27 -12.60
C GLU A 124 -5.45 -13.26 -12.26
N LYS A 125 -5.32 -13.97 -11.13
CA LYS A 125 -6.35 -14.87 -10.61
C LYS A 125 -7.60 -14.09 -10.18
N TYR A 126 -7.42 -13.03 -9.42
CA TYR A 126 -8.51 -12.22 -8.88
C TYR A 126 -9.27 -11.45 -9.96
N ARG A 127 -8.58 -10.91 -10.97
CA ARG A 127 -9.18 -10.12 -12.06
C ARG A 127 -10.33 -10.86 -12.74
N ILE A 128 -10.21 -12.17 -12.91
CA ILE A 128 -11.27 -13.00 -13.51
C ILE A 128 -12.55 -12.95 -12.66
N VAL A 129 -12.42 -12.98 -11.34
CA VAL A 129 -13.53 -12.88 -10.39
C VAL A 129 -14.09 -11.46 -10.39
N GLN A 130 -13.21 -10.45 -10.33
CA GLN A 130 -13.59 -9.03 -10.35
C GLN A 130 -14.36 -8.67 -11.61
N ASP A 131 -13.91 -9.10 -12.79
CA ASP A 131 -14.58 -8.78 -14.06
C ASP A 131 -15.93 -9.48 -14.22
N ARG A 132 -16.14 -10.63 -13.58
CA ARG A 132 -17.46 -11.30 -13.56
C ARG A 132 -18.45 -10.62 -12.63
N LEU A 133 -17.97 -10.05 -11.53
CA LEU A 133 -18.82 -9.41 -10.51
C LEU A 133 -19.05 -7.93 -10.80
N PHE A 134 -18.18 -7.29 -11.57
CA PHE A 134 -18.28 -5.87 -11.87
C PHE A 134 -19.28 -5.60 -12.99
N GLU A 135 -20.39 -4.98 -12.63
CA GLU A 135 -21.35 -4.42 -13.57
C GLU A 135 -20.88 -3.01 -13.96
N SER A 136 -20.62 -2.79 -15.25
CA SER A 136 -20.19 -1.48 -15.76
C SER A 136 -21.34 -0.48 -15.66
N ASP A 137 -21.03 0.81 -15.51
CA ASP A 137 -22.03 1.87 -15.66
C ASP A 137 -22.70 1.84 -17.04
N PHE A 138 -22.00 1.32 -18.06
CA PHE A 138 -22.58 1.03 -19.37
C PHE A 138 -23.65 -0.07 -19.31
N ASP A 139 -23.39 -1.15 -18.57
CA ASP A 139 -24.35 -2.25 -18.39
C ASP A 139 -25.59 -1.77 -17.62
N ARG A 140 -25.39 -0.91 -16.62
CA ARG A 140 -26.48 -0.26 -15.89
C ARG A 140 -27.30 0.67 -16.78
N MET A 141 -26.64 1.44 -17.65
CA MET A 141 -27.31 2.34 -18.58
C MET A 141 -28.12 1.56 -19.62
N LEU A 142 -27.59 0.44 -20.14
CA LEU A 142 -28.33 -0.45 -21.04
C LEU A 142 -29.57 -1.06 -20.37
N LYS A 143 -29.49 -1.42 -19.08
CA LYS A 143 -30.65 -1.91 -18.32
C LYS A 143 -31.72 -0.85 -18.04
N GLN A 144 -31.36 0.43 -18.11
CA GLN A 144 -32.28 1.56 -17.90
C GLN A 144 -32.94 2.03 -19.20
N LEU A 145 -32.52 1.51 -20.36
CA LEU A 145 -33.21 1.78 -21.62
C LEU A 145 -34.56 1.04 -21.62
N PRO A 146 -35.69 1.72 -21.95
CA PRO A 146 -36.95 1.04 -22.15
C PRO A 146 -36.78 0.03 -23.29
N SER A 147 -37.26 -1.19 -23.11
CA SER A 147 -37.35 -2.15 -24.21
C SER A 147 -38.21 -1.54 -25.32
N GLU A 148 -37.76 -1.61 -26.58
CA GLU A 148 -38.51 -1.20 -27.79
C GLU A 148 -39.76 -2.08 -28.05
N GLY A 149 -40.53 -2.39 -27.00
CA GLY A 149 -41.77 -3.18 -27.05
C GLY A 149 -42.99 -2.49 -26.44
N ASP A 150 -42.84 -1.38 -25.72
CA ASP A 150 -43.95 -0.70 -25.04
C ASP A 150 -44.35 0.62 -25.72
N ALA A 151 -44.40 0.61 -27.06
CA ALA A 151 -45.09 1.64 -27.84
C ALA A 151 -46.00 0.96 -28.86
N SER A 152 -47.12 0.42 -28.36
CA SER A 152 -48.31 0.10 -29.16
C SER A 152 -49.34 1.21 -29.04
#